data_AF-A0A1Y2N1W6-F1
#
_entry.id   AF-A0A1Y2N1W6-F1
#
_cell.length_a   1.000
_cell.length_b   1.000
_cell.length_c   1.000
_cell.angle_alpha   90.00
_cell.angle_beta   90.00
_cell.angle_gamma   90.00
#
_symmetry.space_group_name_H-M   'P 1'
#
loop_
_entity.id
_entity.type
_entity.pdbx_description
1 polymer ?
#
loop_
_entity_poly.entity_id
_entity_poly.type
_entity_poly.pdbx_seq_one_letter_code
_entity_poly.pdbx_strand_id
1 'polypeptide(L)'
;MSVPSAAELTRARTARRYVAILLVLAGVIACVLNLLDVSGGALGEFRLLITMGFLLLGPGWAAAGFLRRAPAAHVWLLTLGVGTAVTLIGGQLMVSLGLWYPSVALFLVTLISVPFLLRHAVVAQ
;
A
#
# COMPACT_ATOMS: atom_id res chain seq x y z
N MET A 1 -7.20 26.70 -19.30
CA MET A 1 -6.67 25.97 -18.12
C MET A 1 -7.20 26.68 -16.88
N SER A 2 -8.17 26.10 -16.17
CA SER A 2 -8.64 26.66 -14.90
C SER A 2 -7.58 26.42 -13.83
N VAL A 3 -7.20 27.49 -13.11
CA VAL A 3 -6.29 27.37 -11.97
C VAL A 3 -7.08 26.71 -10.84
N PRO A 4 -6.66 25.54 -10.32
CA PRO A 4 -7.37 24.87 -9.24
C PRO A 4 -7.41 25.75 -8.00
N SER A 5 -8.58 25.79 -7.35
CA SER A 5 -8.77 26.63 -6.17
C SER A 5 -7.96 26.11 -4.98
N ALA A 6 -7.61 26.98 -4.03
CA ALA A 6 -6.89 26.60 -2.82
C ALA A 6 -7.63 25.50 -2.01
N ALA A 7 -8.96 25.46 -2.08
CA ALA A 7 -9.80 24.45 -1.44
C ALA A 7 -9.64 23.05 -2.07
N GLU A 8 -9.49 22.96 -3.40
CA GLU A 8 -9.29 21.68 -4.09
C GLU A 8 -7.90 21.10 -3.79
N LEU A 9 -6.87 21.95 -3.75
CA LEU A 9 -5.50 21.56 -3.42
C LEU A 9 -5.36 21.06 -1.98
N THR A 10 -6.12 21.63 -1.05
CA THR A 10 -6.14 21.18 0.36
C THR A 10 -6.90 19.86 0.49
N ARG A 11 -8.08 19.73 -0.11
CA ARG A 11 -8.85 18.46 -0.11
C ARG A 11 -8.04 17.31 -0.72
N ALA A 12 -7.34 17.54 -1.83
CA ALA A 12 -6.49 16.52 -2.46
C ALA A 12 -5.32 16.08 -1.57
N ARG A 13 -4.69 17.01 -0.85
CA ARG A 13 -3.64 16.69 0.14
C ARG A 13 -4.19 15.85 1.29
N THR A 14 -5.33 16.25 1.85
CA THR A 14 -5.97 15.51 2.95
C THR A 14 -6.37 14.10 2.51
N ALA A 15 -6.96 13.94 1.33
CA ALA A 15 -7.30 12.63 0.78
C ALA A 15 -6.07 11.72 0.66
N ARG A 16 -4.94 12.24 0.16
CA ARG A 16 -3.71 11.47 0.04
C ARG A 16 -3.16 10.98 1.38
N ARG A 17 -3.24 11.84 2.39
CA ARG A 17 -2.87 11.51 3.77
C ARG A 17 -3.76 10.41 4.33
N TYR A 18 -5.07 10.50 4.15
CA TYR A 18 -5.99 9.46 4.64
C TYR A 18 -5.73 8.10 3.98
N VAL A 19 -5.49 8.06 2.67
CA VAL A 19 -5.15 6.81 1.98
C VAL A 19 -3.85 6.21 2.54
N ALA A 20 -2.82 7.03 2.76
CA ALA A 20 -1.57 6.56 3.35
C ALA A 20 -1.78 5.96 4.75
N ILE A 21 -2.58 6.60 5.61
CA ILE A 21 -2.91 6.11 6.95
C ILE A 21 -3.71 4.80 6.87
N LEU A 22 -4.72 4.73 6.01
CA LEU A 22 -5.52 3.52 5.81
C LEU A 22 -4.67 2.35 5.33
N LEU A 23 -3.70 2.60 4.43
CA LEU A 23 -2.77 1.57 3.96
C LEU A 23 -1.81 1.11 5.07
N VAL A 24 -1.33 2.01 5.93
CA VAL A 24 -0.54 1.63 7.10
C VAL A 24 -1.35 0.72 8.02
N LEU A 25 -2.59 1.13 8.34
CA LEU A 25 -3.48 0.33 9.18
C LEU A 25 -3.76 -1.03 8.54
N ALA A 26 -4.03 -1.07 7.24
CA ALA A 26 -4.27 -2.31 6.49
C ALA A 26 -3.07 -3.26 6.57
N GLY A 27 -1.84 -2.77 6.34
CA GLY A 27 -0.63 -3.57 6.43
C GLY A 27 -0.39 -4.11 7.84
N VAL A 28 -0.54 -3.27 8.87
CA VAL A 28 -0.38 -3.68 10.28
C VAL A 28 -1.44 -4.71 10.67
N ILE A 29 -2.71 -4.47 10.35
CA ILE A 29 -3.81 -5.40 10.65
C ILE A 29 -3.59 -6.73 9.91
N ALA A 30 -3.21 -6.71 8.63
CA ALA A 30 -2.88 -7.91 7.87
C ALA A 30 -1.78 -8.72 8.55
N CYS A 31 -0.72 -8.05 9.03
CA CYS A 31 0.37 -8.69 9.75
C CYS A 31 -0.10 -9.31 11.07
N VAL A 32 -0.90 -8.59 11.86
CA VAL A 32 -1.44 -9.09 13.14
C VAL A 32 -2.34 -10.30 12.90
N LEU A 33 -3.26 -10.24 11.94
CA LEU A 33 -4.14 -11.37 11.60
C LEU A 33 -3.38 -12.57 11.04
N ASN A 34 -2.24 -12.33 10.37
CA ASN A 34 -1.35 -13.41 9.94
C ASN A 34 -0.63 -14.06 11.13
N LEU A 35 -0.13 -13.27 12.08
CA LEU A 35 0.53 -13.76 13.30
C LEU A 35 -0.41 -14.55 14.21
N LEU A 36 -1.70 -14.18 14.25
CA LEU A 36 -2.74 -14.90 14.98
C LEU A 36 -3.26 -16.14 14.22
N ASP A 37 -2.66 -16.47 13.07
CA ASP A 37 -3.01 -17.58 12.19
C ASP A 37 -4.51 -17.66 11.82
N VAL A 38 -5.14 -16.48 11.66
CA VAL A 38 -6.56 -16.34 11.36
C VAL A 38 -6.87 -16.91 9.97
N SER A 39 -7.42 -18.12 9.92
CA SER A 39 -7.72 -18.81 8.66
C SER A 39 -9.16 -19.33 8.65
N GLY A 40 -9.79 -19.31 7.47
CA GLY A 40 -11.18 -19.73 7.28
C GLY A 40 -12.24 -18.75 7.82
N GLY A 41 -13.47 -18.92 7.35
CA GLY A 41 -14.62 -18.09 7.73
C GLY A 41 -14.51 -16.62 7.31
N ALA A 42 -15.46 -15.80 7.75
CA ALA A 42 -15.54 -14.39 7.40
C ALA A 42 -14.30 -13.58 7.82
N LEU A 43 -13.68 -13.91 8.96
CA LEU A 43 -12.47 -13.24 9.44
C LEU A 43 -11.24 -13.58 8.58
N GLY A 44 -11.13 -14.83 8.11
CA GLY A 44 -10.09 -15.27 7.19
C GLY A 44 -10.22 -14.63 5.81
N GLU A 45 -11.44 -14.51 5.29
CA GLU A 45 -11.72 -13.79 4.04
C GLU A 45 -11.38 -12.30 4.16
N PHE A 46 -11.75 -11.66 5.28
CA PHE A 46 -11.38 -10.28 5.57
C PHE A 46 -9.85 -10.10 5.60
N ARG A 47 -9.12 -11.02 6.26
CA ARG A 47 -7.65 -11.03 6.26
C ARG A 47 -7.09 -11.10 4.84
N LEU A 48 -7.66 -11.96 4.00
CA LEU A 48 -7.20 -12.11 2.62
C LEU A 48 -7.44 -10.84 1.81
N LEU A 49 -8.63 -10.23 1.90
CA LEU A 49 -8.97 -9.00 1.20
C LEU A 49 -8.08 -7.83 1.62
N ILE A 50 -7.86 -7.64 2.92
CA ILE A 50 -7.01 -6.55 3.41
C ILE A 50 -5.53 -6.76 3.04
N THR A 51 -5.06 -8.01 3.06
CA THR A 51 -3.71 -8.37 2.61
C THR A 51 -3.53 -8.09 1.12
N MET A 52 -4.47 -8.53 0.28
CA MET A 52 -4.43 -8.27 -1.16
C MET A 52 -4.48 -6.77 -1.46
N GLY A 53 -5.40 -6.03 -0.84
CA GLY A 53 -5.49 -4.58 -0.99
C GLY A 53 -4.19 -3.88 -0.60
N PHE A 54 -3.58 -4.29 0.51
CA PHE A 54 -2.30 -3.74 0.94
C PHE A 54 -1.14 -4.09 0.00
N LEU A 55 -1.01 -5.35 -0.45
CA LEU A 55 0.08 -5.73 -1.34
C LEU A 55 -0.02 -5.01 -2.71
N LEU A 56 -1.24 -4.83 -3.21
CA LEU A 56 -1.48 -4.17 -4.49
C LEU A 56 -1.34 -2.65 -4.44
N LEU A 57 -1.54 -2.01 -3.29
CA LEU A 57 -1.57 -0.54 -3.18
C LEU A 57 -0.47 0.04 -2.29
N GLY A 58 -0.10 -0.64 -1.21
CA GLY A 58 0.86 -0.20 -0.19
C GLY A 58 2.22 0.23 -0.76
N PRO A 59 2.99 -0.68 -1.40
CA PRO A 59 4.30 -0.34 -1.98
C PRO A 59 4.19 0.70 -3.09
N GLY A 60 3.11 0.67 -3.88
CA GLY A 60 2.89 1.65 -4.93
C GLY A 60 2.61 3.05 -4.40
N TRP A 61 1.81 3.19 -3.33
CA TRP A 61 1.52 4.46 -2.70
C TRP A 61 2.74 5.01 -1.94
N ALA A 62 3.53 4.10 -1.36
CA ALA A 62 4.84 4.42 -0.79
C ALA A 62 5.79 4.99 -1.85
N ALA A 63 5.79 4.48 -3.08
CA ALA A 63 6.56 5.08 -4.18
C ALA A 63 5.95 6.40 -4.69
N ALA A 64 4.62 6.49 -4.75
CA ALA A 64 3.93 7.64 -5.34
C ALA A 64 4.14 8.94 -4.56
N GLY A 65 4.41 8.89 -3.25
CA GLY A 65 4.68 10.10 -2.47
C GLY A 65 6.01 10.79 -2.79
N PHE A 66 6.88 10.17 -3.62
CA PHE A 66 8.06 10.86 -4.17
C PHE A 66 7.75 11.72 -5.40
N LEU A 67 6.56 11.59 -6.00
CA LEU A 67 6.15 12.41 -7.13
C LEU A 67 5.82 13.85 -6.68
N ARG A 68 6.63 14.82 -7.12
CA ARG A 68 6.35 16.25 -6.91
C ARG A 68 5.28 16.71 -7.88
N ARG A 69 4.17 17.28 -7.36
CA ARG A 69 3.11 17.94 -8.15
C ARG A 69 2.48 17.09 -9.27
N ALA A 70 2.35 15.77 -9.06
CA ALA A 70 1.69 14.90 -10.04
C ALA A 70 0.14 14.98 -9.96
N PRO A 71 -0.56 14.97 -11.11
CA PRO A 71 -2.01 14.81 -11.17
C PRO A 71 -2.48 13.51 -10.50
N ALA A 72 -3.69 13.50 -9.94
CA ALA A 72 -4.21 12.34 -9.19
C ALA A 72 -4.19 11.04 -10.00
N ALA A 73 -4.51 11.10 -11.30
CA ALA A 73 -4.49 9.93 -12.18
C ALA A 73 -3.08 9.27 -12.26
N HIS A 74 -2.01 10.08 -12.33
CA HIS A 74 -0.65 9.56 -12.39
C HIS A 74 -0.24 8.87 -11.09
N VAL A 75 -0.66 9.41 -9.94
CA VAL A 75 -0.42 8.80 -8.62
C VAL A 75 -1.08 7.43 -8.52
N TRP A 76 -2.33 7.32 -8.97
CA TRP A 76 -3.07 6.05 -8.97
C TRP A 76 -2.51 5.03 -9.96
N LEU A 77 -2.15 5.47 -11.18
CA LEU A 77 -1.51 4.60 -12.15
C LEU A 77 -0.17 4.07 -11.63
N LEU A 78 0.67 4.93 -11.05
CA LEU A 78 1.94 4.50 -10.46
C LEU A 78 1.70 3.56 -9.29
N THR A 79 0.71 3.85 -8.44
CA THR A 79 0.37 2.99 -7.30
C THR A 79 0.01 1.58 -7.76
N LEU A 80 -0.94 1.47 -8.69
CA LEU A 80 -1.39 0.17 -9.19
C LEU A 80 -0.27 -0.56 -9.94
N GLY A 81 0.47 0.14 -10.80
CA GLY A 81 1.57 -0.45 -11.56
C GLY A 81 2.70 -0.97 -10.68
N VAL A 82 3.16 -0.16 -9.73
CA VAL A 82 4.24 -0.55 -8.81
C VAL A 82 3.78 -1.65 -7.87
N GLY A 83 2.58 -1.54 -7.27
CA GLY A 83 2.11 -2.55 -6.33
C GLY A 83 1.83 -3.90 -6.97
N THR A 84 1.23 -3.92 -8.17
CA THR A 84 1.07 -5.16 -8.95
C THR A 84 2.42 -5.75 -9.34
N ALA A 85 3.36 -4.94 -9.85
CA ALA A 85 4.69 -5.41 -10.22
C ALA A 85 5.45 -6.01 -9.03
N VAL A 86 5.48 -5.32 -7.88
CA VAL A 86 6.13 -5.82 -6.66
C VAL A 86 5.51 -7.14 -6.20
N THR A 87 4.18 -7.25 -6.22
CA THR A 87 3.48 -8.47 -5.81
C THR A 87 3.78 -9.63 -6.74
N LEU A 88 3.72 -9.41 -8.05
CA LEU A 88 3.98 -10.45 -9.05
C LEU A 88 5.45 -10.89 -9.06
N ILE A 89 6.39 -9.94 -8.97
CA ILE A 89 7.82 -10.24 -8.88
C ILE A 89 8.10 -11.01 -7.59
N GLY A 90 7.56 -10.59 -6.45
CA GLY A 90 7.69 -11.31 -5.19
C GLY A 90 7.15 -12.73 -5.28
N GLY A 91 5.95 -12.91 -5.86
CA GLY A 91 5.37 -14.22 -6.14
C GLY A 91 6.26 -15.10 -7.02
N GLN A 92 6.73 -14.55 -8.13
CA GLN A 92 7.59 -15.25 -9.07
C GLN A 92 8.92 -15.65 -8.43
N LEU A 93 9.54 -14.77 -7.64
CA LEU A 93 10.78 -15.08 -6.92
C LEU A 93 10.59 -16.22 -5.93
N MET A 94 9.51 -16.23 -5.15
CA MET A 94 9.20 -17.32 -4.23
C MET A 94 9.07 -18.66 -4.96
N VAL A 95 8.40 -18.68 -6.11
CA VAL A 95 8.27 -19.88 -6.95
C VAL A 95 9.62 -20.31 -7.53
N SER A 96 10.38 -19.39 -8.13
CA SER A 96 11.67 -19.70 -8.78
C SER A 96 12.76 -20.14 -7.80
N LEU A 97 12.72 -19.65 -6.56
CA LEU A 97 13.68 -20.02 -5.51
C LEU A 97 13.23 -21.25 -4.70
N GLY A 98 12.01 -21.75 -4.91
CA GLY A 98 11.43 -22.83 -4.10
C GLY A 98 11.12 -22.44 -2.65
N LEU A 99 11.12 -21.14 -2.33
CA LEU A 99 10.92 -20.59 -0.98
C LEU A 99 9.51 -20.01 -0.87
N TRP A 100 8.52 -20.86 -0.62
CA TRP A 100 7.12 -20.44 -0.51
C TRP A 100 6.75 -19.92 0.89
N TYR A 101 7.14 -18.69 1.20
CA TYR A 101 6.86 -18.03 2.48
C TYR A 101 6.06 -16.72 2.31
N PRO A 102 4.77 -16.80 1.94
CA PRO A 102 3.94 -15.61 1.70
C PRO A 102 3.79 -14.70 2.92
N SER A 103 3.80 -15.27 4.14
CA SER A 103 3.79 -14.49 5.38
C SER A 103 5.04 -13.63 5.54
N VAL A 104 6.22 -14.18 5.23
CA VAL A 104 7.48 -13.43 5.29
C VAL A 104 7.49 -12.31 4.24
N ALA A 105 6.99 -12.59 3.03
CA ALA A 105 6.84 -11.57 2.00
C ALA A 105 5.92 -10.42 2.45
N LEU A 106 4.78 -10.73 3.07
CA LEU A 106 3.88 -9.72 3.66
C LEU A 106 4.61 -8.87 4.71
N PHE A 107 5.34 -9.49 5.63
CA PHE A 107 6.08 -8.75 6.66
C PHE A 107 7.16 -7.84 6.06
N LEU A 108 7.92 -8.32 5.07
CA LEU A 108 8.96 -7.53 4.41
C LEU A 108 8.37 -6.34 3.64
N VAL A 109 7.32 -6.57 2.85
CA VAL A 109 6.64 -5.48 2.10
C VAL A 109 6.06 -4.46 3.07
N THR A 110 5.49 -4.91 4.19
CA THR A 110 4.96 -4.02 5.24
C THR A 110 6.08 -3.22 5.90
N LEU A 111 7.15 -3.88 6.33
CA LEU A 111 8.30 -3.26 6.98
C LEU A 111 8.95 -2.19 6.10
N ILE A 112 9.04 -2.43 4.80
CA ILE A 112 9.59 -1.46 3.83
C ILE A 112 8.58 -0.33 3.57
N SER A 113 7.31 -0.64 3.32
CA SER A 113 6.33 0.35 2.86
C SER A 113 5.86 1.30 3.97
N VAL A 114 5.64 0.79 5.19
CA VAL A 114 5.05 1.56 6.29
C VAL A 114 5.85 2.81 6.66
N PRO A 115 7.19 2.79 6.80
CA PRO A 115 7.97 3.98 7.06
C PRO A 115 7.77 5.09 6.02
N PHE A 116 7.72 4.73 4.73
CA PHE A 116 7.47 5.70 3.65
C PHE A 116 6.03 6.21 3.68
N LEU A 117 5.05 5.35 3.91
CA LEU A 117 3.65 5.75 4.04
C LEU A 117 3.45 6.70 5.23
N LEU A 118 4.06 6.42 6.38
CA LEU A 118 4.03 7.29 7.56
C LEU A 118 4.74 8.62 7.30
N ARG A 119 5.93 8.59 6.70
CA ARG A 119 6.62 9.80 6.25
C ARG A 119 5.70 10.65 5.38
N HIS A 120 4.98 10.04 4.44
CA HIS A 120 4.07 10.77 3.56
C HIS A 120 2.82 11.27 4.29
N ALA A 121 2.32 10.53 5.28
CA ALA A 121 1.19 10.96 6.08
C ALA A 121 1.53 12.13 7.02
N VAL A 122 2.77 12.21 7.51
CA VAL A 122 3.23 13.25 8.45
C VAL A 122 3.82 14.45 7.72
N VAL A 123 4.65 14.21 6.70
CA VAL A 123 5.42 15.22 5.95
C VAL A 123 4.69 15.66 4.67
N ALA A 124 3.41 15.33 4.48
CA ALA A 124 2.61 15.93 3.41
C ALA A 124 2.50 17.45 3.61
N GLN A 125 3.50 18.17 3.09
CA GLN A 125 3.62 19.61 2.92
C GLN A 125 3.01 20.00 1.56
#